data_AF-A0A962W581-F1
#
_entry.id   AF-A0A962W581-F1
#
_cell.length_a   1.000
_cell.length_b   1.000
_cell.length_c   1.000
_cell.angle_alpha   90.00
_cell.angle_beta   90.00
_cell.angle_gamma   90.00
#
_symmetry.space_group_name_H-M   'P 1'
#
loop_
_entity.id
_entity.type
_entity.pdbx_description
1 polymer ?
#
loop_
_entity_poly.entity_id
_entity_poly.type
_entity_poly.pdbx_seq_one_letter_code
_entity_poly.pdbx_strand_id
1 'polypeptide(L)'
;FAAAGDGVLKGSARSIPGLHIRDVLDEVAARDPALLQKFGGHAMAAGMSIAQSGFDSFARLFDEVVRLHLCDDDLRAVIRSDGPVPEVALNLDTARAIHDGGPWGQGFSEPIFDDHFEVVSSRVVGRKHWKLVVRPVAGTQTIDAIAFNAVEFLPTVPDRIHAAYRLDQNEWQGRLSLQLRFEHLEEAAQ
;
A
#
# COMPACT_ATOMS: atom_id res chain seq x y z
N PHE A 1 -13.66 10.99 -10.28
CA PHE A 1 -14.81 11.23 -11.17
C PHE A 1 -14.32 11.60 -12.55
N ALA A 2 -15.11 11.31 -13.59
CA ALA A 2 -14.86 11.72 -14.96
C ALA A 2 -16.16 12.22 -15.60
N ALA A 3 -16.05 13.18 -16.53
CA ALA A 3 -17.20 13.69 -17.28
C ALA A 3 -17.81 12.58 -18.16
N ALA A 4 -19.12 12.46 -18.15
CA ALA A 4 -19.87 11.46 -18.91
C ALA A 4 -20.81 12.07 -19.98
N GLY A 5 -20.73 13.39 -20.20
CA GLY A 5 -21.65 14.15 -21.04
C GLY A 5 -22.80 14.77 -20.26
N ASP A 6 -23.49 15.75 -20.86
CA ASP A 6 -24.74 16.36 -20.35
C ASP A 6 -24.69 16.86 -18.90
N GLY A 7 -23.54 17.39 -18.47
CA GLY A 7 -23.34 17.88 -17.11
C GLY A 7 -23.34 16.78 -16.04
N VAL A 8 -23.12 15.52 -16.42
CA VAL A 8 -23.04 14.37 -15.51
C VAL A 8 -21.59 13.94 -15.29
N LEU A 9 -21.28 13.63 -14.03
CA LEU A 9 -20.02 13.01 -13.62
C LEU A 9 -20.27 11.55 -13.23
N LYS A 10 -19.41 10.64 -13.71
CA LYS A 10 -19.34 9.26 -13.24
C LYS A 10 -18.16 9.08 -12.30
N GLY A 11 -18.40 8.43 -11.16
CA GLY A 11 -17.42 8.14 -10.13
C GLY A 11 -17.32 6.65 -9.85
N SER A 12 -16.11 6.20 -9.52
CA SER A 12 -15.87 4.92 -8.86
C SER A 12 -15.27 5.21 -7.49
N ALA A 13 -15.69 4.42 -6.51
CA ALA A 13 -15.15 4.44 -5.16
C ALA A 13 -14.53 3.08 -4.83
N ARG A 14 -13.51 3.12 -3.97
CA ARG A 14 -12.86 1.97 -3.36
C ARG A 14 -12.85 2.19 -1.87
N SER A 15 -13.13 1.13 -1.12
CA SER A 15 -13.15 1.18 0.33
C SER A 15 -11.85 0.67 0.94
N ILE A 16 -11.73 0.88 2.24
CA ILE A 16 -10.73 0.27 3.12
C ILE A 16 -11.42 -0.73 4.06
N PRO A 17 -10.68 -1.66 4.68
CA PRO A 17 -11.21 -2.46 5.79
C PRO A 17 -11.87 -1.55 6.84
N GLY A 18 -13.04 -1.96 7.36
CA GLY A 18 -13.81 -1.16 8.33
C GLY A 18 -14.88 -0.26 7.71
N LEU A 19 -14.83 0.04 6.41
CA LEU A 19 -15.81 0.91 5.74
C LEU A 19 -16.60 0.17 4.65
N HIS A 20 -17.94 0.15 4.73
CA HIS A 20 -18.79 -0.37 3.66
C HIS A 20 -19.18 0.75 2.69
N ILE A 21 -18.45 0.91 1.58
CA ILE A 21 -18.59 2.08 0.70
C ILE A 21 -19.98 2.20 0.06
N ARG A 22 -20.66 1.07 -0.16
CA ARG A 22 -22.02 1.07 -0.68
C ARG A 22 -23.00 1.65 0.36
N ASP A 23 -22.81 1.35 1.64
CA ASP A 23 -23.71 1.81 2.71
C ASP A 23 -23.49 3.31 2.97
N VAL A 24 -22.23 3.76 2.89
CA VAL A 24 -21.90 5.20 2.90
C VAL A 24 -22.67 5.94 1.80
N LEU A 25 -22.73 5.40 0.58
CA LEU A 25 -23.49 6.02 -0.51
C LEU A 25 -25.01 5.93 -0.30
N ASP A 26 -25.52 4.83 0.26
CA ASP A 26 -26.93 4.71 0.63
C ASP A 26 -27.31 5.77 1.69
N GLU A 27 -26.43 6.05 2.65
CA GLU A 27 -26.64 7.10 3.66
C GLU A 27 -26.55 8.52 3.08
N VAL A 28 -25.59 8.77 2.18
CA VAL A 28 -25.53 10.04 1.42
C VAL A 28 -26.82 10.26 0.65
N ALA A 29 -27.35 9.23 -0.02
CA ALA A 29 -28.62 9.30 -0.74
C ALA A 29 -29.82 9.53 0.19
N ALA A 30 -29.80 8.99 1.40
CA ALA A 30 -30.85 9.21 2.40
C ALA A 30 -30.84 10.64 2.94
N ARG A 31 -29.65 11.24 3.12
CA ARG A 31 -29.48 12.61 3.62
C ARG A 31 -29.77 13.67 2.56
N ASP A 32 -29.35 13.44 1.32
CA ASP A 32 -29.67 14.30 0.18
C ASP A 32 -29.97 13.46 -1.08
N PRO A 33 -31.25 13.15 -1.33
CA PRO A 33 -31.68 12.32 -2.46
C PRO A 33 -31.37 12.91 -3.83
N ALA A 34 -31.07 14.21 -3.94
CA ALA A 34 -30.81 14.87 -5.22
C ALA A 34 -29.34 14.77 -5.67
N LEU A 35 -28.42 14.45 -4.76
CA LEU A 35 -26.98 14.42 -5.07
C LEU A 35 -26.59 13.21 -5.91
N LEU A 36 -27.16 12.04 -5.61
CA LEU A 36 -26.84 10.78 -6.29
C LEU A 36 -27.93 10.44 -7.31
N GLN A 37 -27.61 10.58 -8.60
CA GLN A 37 -28.53 10.20 -9.68
C GLN A 37 -28.68 8.68 -9.79
N LYS A 38 -27.55 7.97 -9.65
CA LYS A 38 -27.46 6.51 -9.66
C LYS A 38 -26.27 6.11 -8.80
N PHE A 39 -26.39 5.00 -8.08
CA PHE A 39 -25.26 4.37 -7.42
C PHE A 39 -25.51 2.87 -7.25
N GLY A 40 -24.43 2.08 -7.20
CA GLY A 40 -24.43 0.61 -7.19
C GLY A 40 -23.11 0.08 -6.64
N GLY A 41 -23.07 -1.12 -6.07
CA GLY A 41 -21.80 -1.74 -5.69
C GLY A 41 -21.88 -2.72 -4.52
N HIS A 42 -20.71 -2.98 -3.95
CA HIS A 42 -20.47 -3.85 -2.80
C HIS A 42 -19.66 -3.11 -1.72
N ALA A 43 -19.37 -3.80 -0.61
CA ALA A 43 -18.60 -3.29 0.52
C ALA A 43 -17.31 -2.54 0.15
N MET A 44 -16.53 -3.10 -0.78
CA MET A 44 -15.19 -2.59 -1.11
C MET A 44 -15.14 -1.73 -2.38
N ALA A 45 -16.22 -1.69 -3.16
CA ALA A 45 -16.23 -0.99 -4.43
C ALA A 45 -17.65 -0.58 -4.82
N ALA A 46 -17.81 0.68 -5.22
CA ALA A 46 -19.06 1.20 -5.73
C ALA A 46 -18.85 2.10 -6.95
N GLY A 47 -19.90 2.24 -7.75
CA GLY A 47 -20.01 3.20 -8.83
C GLY A 47 -21.16 4.16 -8.57
N MET A 48 -21.01 5.40 -8.99
CA MET A 48 -22.04 6.43 -8.82
C MET A 48 -22.04 7.45 -9.97
N SER A 49 -23.16 8.14 -10.13
CA SER A 49 -23.32 9.28 -11.02
C SER A 49 -23.92 10.46 -10.27
N ILE A 50 -23.37 11.65 -10.48
CA ILE A 50 -23.83 12.91 -9.88
C ILE A 50 -23.93 14.00 -10.95
N ALA A 51 -24.70 15.05 -10.68
CA ALA A 51 -24.63 16.28 -11.48
C ALA A 51 -23.28 16.98 -11.23
N GLN A 52 -22.68 17.55 -12.27
CA GLN A 52 -21.41 18.27 -12.17
C GLN A 52 -21.50 19.46 -11.21
N SER A 53 -22.64 20.16 -11.18
CA SER A 53 -22.91 21.24 -10.24
C SER A 53 -23.02 20.78 -8.78
N GLY A 54 -23.26 19.48 -8.53
CA GLY A 54 -23.41 18.90 -7.20
C GLY A 54 -22.12 18.35 -6.61
N PHE A 55 -20.98 18.44 -7.31
CA PHE A 55 -19.73 17.82 -6.89
C PHE A 55 -19.27 18.28 -5.49
N ASP A 56 -19.24 19.58 -5.24
CA ASP A 56 -18.76 20.11 -3.95
C ASP A 56 -19.67 19.73 -2.78
N SER A 57 -20.99 19.72 -3.00
CA SER A 57 -21.95 19.27 -2.00
C SER A 57 -21.82 17.78 -1.73
N PHE A 58 -21.68 16.97 -2.78
CA PHE A 58 -21.40 15.54 -2.65
C PHE A 58 -20.10 15.29 -1.87
N ALA A 59 -19.01 15.97 -2.23
CA ALA A 59 -17.70 15.76 -1.60
C ALA A 59 -17.74 16.05 -0.10
N ARG A 60 -18.39 17.15 0.32
CA ARG A 60 -18.55 17.48 1.74
C ARG A 60 -19.40 16.46 2.47
N LEU A 61 -20.60 16.15 1.97
CA LEU A 61 -21.51 15.21 2.63
C LEU A 61 -20.93 13.79 2.68
N PHE A 62 -20.23 13.37 1.63
CA PHE A 62 -19.54 12.10 1.59
C PHE A 62 -18.45 12.03 2.66
N ASP A 63 -17.60 13.07 2.79
CA ASP A 63 -16.57 13.13 3.85
C ASP A 63 -17.19 13.10 5.25
N GLU A 64 -18.27 13.86 5.48
CA GLU A 64 -19.02 13.84 6.74
C GLU A 64 -19.53 12.44 7.09
N VAL A 65 -20.16 11.75 6.14
CA VAL A 65 -20.66 10.38 6.36
C VAL A 65 -19.50 9.42 6.61
N VAL A 66 -18.43 9.47 5.82
CA VAL A 66 -17.26 8.60 6.01
C VAL A 66 -16.67 8.76 7.41
N ARG A 67 -16.57 9.99 7.93
CA ARG A 67 -16.07 10.27 9.29
C ARG A 67 -16.94 9.72 10.42
N LEU A 68 -18.20 9.38 10.16
CA LEU A 68 -19.06 8.73 11.15
C LEU A 68 -18.78 7.23 11.27
N HIS A 69 -18.20 6.63 10.23
CA HIS A 69 -17.97 5.19 10.14
C HIS A 69 -16.50 4.79 10.35
N LEU A 70 -15.58 5.75 10.36
CA LEU A 70 -14.15 5.52 10.57
C LEU A 70 -13.68 6.15 11.87
N CYS A 71 -12.76 5.48 12.56
CA CYS A 71 -11.93 6.10 13.60
C CYS A 71 -10.53 6.43 13.06
N ASP A 72 -9.77 7.23 13.81
CA ASP A 72 -8.41 7.62 13.41
C ASP A 72 -7.47 6.42 13.21
N ASP A 73 -7.71 5.30 13.91
CA ASP A 73 -6.91 4.09 13.75
C ASP A 73 -7.20 3.37 12.42
N ASP A 74 -8.42 3.44 11.89
CA ASP A 74 -8.77 2.87 10.57
C ASP A 74 -8.08 3.63 9.42
N LEU A 75 -7.69 4.88 9.67
CA LEU A 75 -6.98 5.72 8.71
C LEU A 75 -5.47 5.47 8.70
N ARG A 76 -4.95 4.61 9.59
CA ARG A 76 -3.53 4.27 9.64
C ARG A 76 -3.20 3.14 8.67
N ALA A 77 -2.14 3.32 7.90
CA ALA A 77 -1.56 2.26 7.09
C ALA A 77 -0.85 1.25 8.01
N VAL A 78 -1.58 0.24 8.49
CA VAL A 78 -1.02 -0.81 9.35
C VAL A 78 -0.41 -1.90 8.48
N ILE A 79 0.89 -2.16 8.68
CA ILE A 79 1.58 -3.33 8.15
C ILE A 79 1.68 -4.36 9.26
N ARG A 80 1.15 -5.57 9.02
CA ARG A 80 1.31 -6.70 9.94
C ARG A 80 2.57 -7.45 9.54
N SER A 81 3.51 -7.53 10.48
CA SER A 81 4.74 -8.31 10.32
C SER A 81 4.58 -9.71 10.89
N ASP A 82 5.18 -10.69 10.21
CA ASP A 82 5.40 -12.06 10.63
C ASP A 82 6.68 -12.22 11.48
N GLY A 83 7.35 -11.10 11.78
CA GLY A 83 8.53 -11.00 12.62
C GLY A 83 9.84 -10.89 11.85
N PRO A 84 10.98 -10.94 12.56
CA PRO A 84 12.30 -10.84 11.95
C PRO A 84 12.71 -12.15 11.27
N VAL A 85 13.54 -12.04 10.23
CA VAL A 85 14.12 -13.20 9.53
C VAL A 85 15.57 -13.38 9.95
N PRO A 86 15.97 -14.57 10.43
CA PRO A 86 17.36 -14.82 10.77
C PRO A 86 18.24 -14.73 9.52
N GLU A 87 19.46 -14.21 9.66
CA GLU A 87 20.37 -13.96 8.53
C GLU A 87 20.59 -15.20 7.64
N VAL A 88 20.68 -16.39 8.24
CA VAL A 88 20.78 -17.68 7.53
C VAL A 88 19.62 -17.93 6.57
N ALA A 89 18.43 -17.42 6.87
CA ALA A 89 17.24 -17.54 6.04
C ALA A 89 17.09 -16.40 5.01
N LEU A 90 17.91 -15.36 5.07
CA LEU A 90 17.98 -14.33 4.03
C LEU A 90 18.74 -14.86 2.81
N ASN A 91 18.12 -15.78 2.06
CA ASN A 91 18.71 -16.38 0.88
C ASN A 91 17.65 -16.64 -0.21
N LEU A 92 18.12 -16.96 -1.42
CA LEU A 92 17.26 -17.18 -2.58
C LEU A 92 16.34 -18.41 -2.41
N ASP A 93 16.79 -19.45 -1.70
CA ASP A 93 15.99 -20.66 -1.51
C ASP A 93 14.80 -20.40 -0.59
N THR A 94 14.97 -19.57 0.45
CA THR A 94 13.84 -19.10 1.27
C THR A 94 12.86 -18.26 0.45
N ALA A 95 13.36 -17.32 -0.37
CA ALA A 95 12.49 -16.51 -1.23
C ALA A 95 11.66 -17.38 -2.19
N ARG A 96 12.27 -18.44 -2.75
CA ARG A 96 11.58 -19.43 -3.59
C ARG A 96 10.55 -20.23 -2.80
N ALA A 97 10.92 -20.73 -1.62
CA ALA A 97 10.02 -21.49 -0.77
C ALA A 97 8.79 -20.66 -0.36
N ILE A 98 8.96 -19.37 -0.10
CA ILE A 98 7.83 -18.45 0.13
C ILE A 98 7.02 -18.27 -1.15
N HIS A 99 7.67 -17.96 -2.27
CA HIS A 99 6.97 -17.77 -3.55
C HIS A 99 6.09 -18.97 -3.93
N ASP A 100 6.64 -20.19 -3.81
CA ASP A 100 5.96 -21.44 -4.13
C ASP A 100 4.99 -21.92 -3.03
N GLY A 101 5.06 -21.31 -1.84
CA GLY A 101 4.37 -21.74 -0.62
C GLY A 101 2.88 -21.46 -0.58
N GLY A 102 2.33 -20.67 -1.51
CA GLY A 102 0.89 -20.49 -1.56
C GLY A 102 0.37 -19.72 -2.77
N PRO A 103 -0.93 -19.84 -3.09
CA PRO A 103 -1.60 -18.82 -3.85
C PRO A 103 -1.71 -17.57 -2.97
N TRP A 104 -0.77 -16.65 -3.13
CA TRP A 104 -0.79 -15.37 -2.43
C TRP A 104 -1.86 -14.45 -3.01
N GLY A 105 -2.64 -13.81 -2.13
CA GLY A 105 -3.69 -12.92 -2.59
C GLY A 105 -4.64 -12.44 -1.50
N GLN A 106 -5.82 -12.01 -1.92
CA GLN A 106 -6.84 -11.51 -1.01
C GLN A 106 -7.32 -12.64 -0.08
N GLY A 107 -7.18 -12.42 1.24
CA GLY A 107 -7.55 -13.42 2.26
C GLY A 107 -6.44 -14.42 2.58
N PHE A 108 -5.33 -14.43 1.83
CA PHE A 108 -4.13 -15.21 2.11
C PHE A 108 -2.90 -14.41 1.69
N SER A 109 -2.58 -13.39 2.47
CA SER A 109 -1.48 -12.48 2.19
C SER A 109 -0.14 -13.21 2.31
N GLU A 110 0.75 -12.95 1.36
CA GLU A 110 2.15 -13.37 1.46
C GLU A 110 2.79 -12.74 2.71
N PRO A 111 3.71 -13.45 3.40
CA PRO A 111 4.32 -12.95 4.62
C PRO A 111 5.09 -11.64 4.40
N ILE A 112 5.01 -10.75 5.38
CA ILE A 112 5.82 -9.53 5.46
C ILE A 112 6.66 -9.64 6.72
N PHE A 113 7.95 -9.38 6.60
CA PHE A 113 8.87 -9.41 7.73
C PHE A 113 9.29 -8.01 8.13
N ASP A 114 9.86 -7.84 9.31
CA ASP A 114 10.43 -6.56 9.74
C ASP A 114 11.78 -6.75 10.44
N ASP A 115 12.76 -5.93 10.06
CA ASP A 115 14.11 -5.96 10.63
C ASP A 115 14.79 -4.59 10.55
N HIS A 116 15.86 -4.46 11.32
CA HIS A 116 16.73 -3.28 11.30
C HIS A 116 17.92 -3.52 10.37
N PHE A 117 18.19 -2.54 9.51
CA PHE A 117 19.26 -2.60 8.54
C PHE A 117 20.18 -1.39 8.60
N GLU A 118 21.45 -1.61 8.34
CA GLU A 118 22.39 -0.58 7.92
C GLU A 118 22.33 -0.42 6.40
N VAL A 119 22.28 0.82 5.92
CA VAL A 119 22.27 1.14 4.50
C VAL A 119 23.71 1.28 4.03
N VAL A 120 24.15 0.33 3.21
CA VAL A 120 25.52 0.30 2.66
C VAL A 120 25.63 1.23 1.46
N SER A 121 24.61 1.27 0.62
CA SER A 121 24.51 2.23 -0.48
C SER A 121 23.06 2.41 -0.92
N SER A 122 22.75 3.56 -1.49
CA SER A 122 21.43 3.87 -2.04
C SER A 122 21.56 4.68 -3.34
N ARG A 123 20.62 4.48 -4.25
CA ARG A 123 20.49 5.29 -5.47
C ARG A 123 19.04 5.33 -5.94
N VAL A 124 18.67 6.42 -6.60
CA VAL A 124 17.36 6.53 -7.24
C VAL A 124 17.35 5.80 -8.58
N VAL A 125 16.30 5.02 -8.84
CA VAL A 125 16.03 4.37 -10.12
C VAL A 125 14.63 4.74 -10.62
N GLY A 126 14.48 4.95 -11.92
CA GLY A 126 13.18 5.33 -12.52
C GLY A 126 12.58 6.64 -11.98
N ARG A 127 13.40 7.51 -11.37
CA ARG A 127 13.05 8.79 -10.72
C ARG A 127 12.23 8.71 -9.42
N LYS A 128 11.61 7.57 -9.12
CA LYS A 128 10.66 7.44 -8.01
C LYS A 128 10.95 6.30 -7.04
N HIS A 129 11.93 5.44 -7.34
CA HIS A 129 12.23 4.26 -6.53
C HIS A 129 13.63 4.35 -5.92
N TRP A 130 13.78 3.82 -4.71
CA TRP A 130 15.10 3.58 -4.12
C TRP A 130 15.56 2.18 -4.47
N LYS A 131 16.77 2.05 -5.02
CA LYS A 131 17.54 0.80 -5.04
C LYS A 131 18.60 0.93 -3.96
N LEU A 132 18.66 -0.04 -3.06
CA LEU A 132 19.56 -0.03 -1.91
C LEU A 132 20.39 -1.31 -1.88
N VAL A 133 21.53 -1.22 -1.20
CA VAL A 133 22.25 -2.37 -0.65
C VAL A 133 22.21 -2.21 0.85
N VAL A 134 21.71 -3.22 1.56
CA VAL A 134 21.48 -3.18 3.00
C VAL A 134 22.16 -4.35 3.69
N ARG A 135 22.45 -4.21 4.98
CA ARG A 135 22.99 -5.27 5.84
C ARG A 135 22.16 -5.34 7.12
N PRO A 136 21.65 -6.52 7.53
CA PRO A 136 20.99 -6.65 8.84
C PRO A 136 21.95 -6.20 9.96
N VAL A 137 21.47 -5.43 10.95
CA VAL A 137 22.33 -4.87 12.01
C VAL A 137 23.09 -5.94 12.80
N ALA A 138 22.49 -7.12 13.00
CA ALA A 138 23.11 -8.25 13.70
C ALA A 138 23.92 -9.17 12.76
N GLY A 139 24.03 -8.85 11.47
CA GLY A 139 24.58 -9.71 10.44
C GLY A 139 25.75 -9.11 9.67
N THR A 140 26.25 -9.87 8.71
CA THR A 140 27.41 -9.51 7.87
C THR A 140 27.09 -9.51 6.37
N GLN A 141 26.06 -10.25 5.96
CA GLN A 141 25.63 -10.37 4.58
C GLN A 141 25.02 -9.05 4.09
N THR A 142 25.44 -8.62 2.89
CA THR A 142 24.79 -7.52 2.17
C THR A 142 23.77 -8.07 1.18
N ILE A 143 22.64 -7.38 1.09
CA ILE A 143 21.49 -7.82 0.30
C ILE A 143 20.98 -6.63 -0.52
N ASP A 144 20.63 -6.89 -1.77
CA ASP A 144 19.95 -5.92 -2.63
C ASP A 144 18.54 -5.66 -2.10
N ALA A 145 18.11 -4.40 -2.06
CA ALA A 145 16.74 -4.03 -1.72
C ALA A 145 16.15 -3.02 -2.72
N ILE A 146 14.82 -2.98 -2.82
CA ILE A 146 14.09 -1.98 -3.59
C ILE A 146 12.87 -1.47 -2.81
N ALA A 147 12.72 -0.16 -2.76
CA ALA A 147 11.52 0.51 -2.25
C ALA A 147 10.84 1.27 -3.39
N PHE A 148 9.64 0.83 -3.78
CA PHE A 148 8.93 1.40 -4.91
C PHE A 148 8.19 2.69 -4.52
N ASN A 149 8.27 3.74 -5.34
CA ASN A 149 7.56 5.01 -5.14
C ASN A 149 7.89 5.69 -3.79
N ALA A 150 9.07 5.41 -3.23
CA ALA A 150 9.46 5.86 -1.90
C ALA A 150 10.21 7.21 -1.89
N VAL A 151 10.75 7.67 -3.04
CA VAL A 151 11.57 8.89 -3.10
C VAL A 151 10.80 10.15 -2.69
N GLU A 152 9.50 10.21 -2.99
CA GLU A 152 8.64 11.35 -2.64
C GLU A 152 8.41 11.47 -1.13
N PHE A 153 8.22 10.33 -0.46
CA PHE A 153 7.94 10.25 0.98
C PHE A 153 9.22 10.20 1.82
N LEU A 154 10.31 9.70 1.26
CA LEU A 154 11.62 9.60 1.87
C LEU A 154 12.68 10.14 0.90
N PRO A 155 12.85 11.48 0.81
CA PRO A 155 13.79 12.11 -0.12
C PRO A 155 15.26 11.79 0.17
N THR A 156 15.57 11.37 1.39
CA THR A 156 16.92 10.96 1.83
C THR A 156 16.78 9.70 2.65
N VAL A 157 17.62 8.70 2.35
CA VAL A 157 17.63 7.44 3.08
C VAL A 157 18.58 7.56 4.27
N PRO A 158 18.13 7.30 5.52
CA PRO A 158 18.99 7.25 6.69
C PRO A 158 20.04 6.12 6.61
N ASP A 159 21.12 6.25 7.38
CA ASP A 159 22.18 5.22 7.45
C ASP A 159 21.69 3.92 8.13
N ARG A 160 20.67 4.03 9.00
CA ARG A 160 20.05 2.91 9.69
C ARG A 160 18.54 3.02 9.60
N ILE A 161 17.90 1.94 9.17
CA ILE A 161 16.47 1.90 8.90
C ILE A 161 15.79 0.73 9.62
N HIS A 162 14.54 0.92 10.01
CA HIS A 162 13.60 -0.17 10.29
C HIS A 162 12.73 -0.33 9.04
N ALA A 163 12.65 -1.54 8.50
CA ALA A 163 11.95 -1.79 7.25
C ALA A 163 11.00 -2.98 7.38
N ALA A 164 9.80 -2.81 6.82
CA ALA A 164 8.89 -3.91 6.54
C ALA A 164 9.12 -4.39 5.09
N TYR A 165 9.36 -5.69 4.90
CA TYR A 165 9.89 -6.21 3.65
C TYR A 165 9.42 -7.61 3.32
N ARG A 166 9.55 -7.96 2.04
CA ARG A 166 9.35 -9.31 1.51
C ARG A 166 10.65 -9.83 0.90
N LEU A 167 10.86 -11.14 0.96
CA LEU A 167 11.93 -11.79 0.23
C LEU A 167 11.44 -12.05 -1.20
N ASP A 168 12.11 -11.46 -2.18
CA ASP A 168 11.71 -11.52 -3.58
C ASP A 168 12.83 -12.11 -4.46
N GLN A 169 12.44 -12.64 -5.62
CA GLN A 169 13.35 -13.16 -6.64
C GLN A 169 13.60 -12.09 -7.71
N ASN A 170 14.83 -11.59 -7.77
CA ASN A 170 15.23 -10.67 -8.84
C ASN A 170 15.93 -11.43 -9.96
N GLU A 171 15.37 -11.38 -11.17
CA GLU A 171 15.99 -11.93 -12.38
C GLU A 171 16.62 -10.80 -13.22
N TRP A 172 17.94 -10.85 -13.39
CA TRP A 172 18.66 -9.92 -14.25
C TRP A 172 19.67 -10.65 -15.11
N GLN A 173 19.57 -10.49 -16.43
CA GLN A 173 20.44 -11.15 -17.42
C GLN A 173 20.54 -12.67 -17.23
N GLY A 174 19.42 -13.32 -16.89
CA GLY A 174 19.36 -14.77 -16.66
C GLY A 174 19.95 -15.22 -15.31
N ARG A 175 20.34 -14.29 -14.43
CA ARG A 175 20.78 -14.60 -13.07
C ARG A 175 19.67 -14.25 -12.07
N LEU A 176 19.25 -15.24 -11.30
CA LEU A 176 18.36 -15.07 -10.16
C LEU A 176 19.17 -14.73 -8.91
N SER A 177 18.70 -13.78 -8.13
CA SER A 177 19.26 -13.40 -6.83
C SER A 177 18.16 -13.03 -5.84
N LEU A 178 18.44 -13.16 -4.54
CA LEU A 178 17.59 -12.57 -3.51
C LEU A 178 17.56 -11.05 -3.69
N GLN A 179 16.37 -10.46 -3.52
CA GLN A 179 16.18 -9.03 -3.32
C GLN A 179 15.13 -8.81 -2.23
N LEU A 180 15.36 -7.85 -1.33
CA LEU A 180 14.33 -7.41 -0.40
C LEU A 180 13.42 -6.39 -1.08
N ARG A 181 12.12 -6.64 -1.11
CA ARG A 181 11.12 -5.65 -1.54
C ARG A 181 10.58 -4.95 -0.31
N PHE A 182 10.98 -3.71 -0.10
CA PHE A 182 10.52 -2.88 1.01
C PHE A 182 9.10 -2.39 0.73
N GLU A 183 8.17 -2.76 1.61
CA GLU A 183 6.80 -2.23 1.64
C GLU A 183 6.76 -0.88 2.37
N HIS A 184 7.59 -0.75 3.41
CA HIS A 184 7.79 0.49 4.14
C HIS A 184 9.21 0.52 4.71
N LEU A 185 9.77 1.72 4.86
CA LEU A 185 10.99 1.94 5.61
C LEU A 185 10.92 3.29 6.32
N GLU A 186 11.53 3.35 7.49
CA GLU A 186 11.68 4.55 8.29
C GLU A 186 13.05 4.57 8.97
N GLU A 187 13.42 5.72 9.52
CA GLU A 187 14.64 5.83 10.33
C GLU A 187 14.51 4.94 11.56
N ALA A 188 15.53 4.11 11.80
CA ALA A 188 15.56 3.29 13.01
C ALA A 188 15.69 4.19 14.24
N ALA A 189 14.84 3.98 15.24
CA ALA A 189 15.05 4.59 16.56
C ALA A 189 16.43 4.16 17.11
N GLN A 190 17.08 5.09 17.83
CA GLN A 190 18.42 4.89 18.40
C GLN A 190 18.47 3.70 19.37
#